data_AF-A0A452SWB4-F1
#
_entry.id   AF-A0A452SWB4-F1
#
_cell.length_a   1.000
_cell.length_b   1.000
_cell.length_c   1.000
_cell.angle_alpha   90.00
_cell.angle_beta   90.00
_cell.angle_gamma   90.00
#
_symmetry.space_group_name_H-M   'P 1'
#
loop_
_entity.id
_entity.type
_entity.pdbx_description
1 polymer ?
#
loop_
_entity_poly.entity_id
_entity_poly.type
_entity_poly.pdbx_seq_one_letter_code
_entity_poly.pdbx_strand_id
1 'polypeptide(L)'
;MVAQRVLWILLGLLLQLKPGTAATLPLLMDSVIQALAELEQKVPATNTSHTASAWLLFAQDSGRHDLLHHFLLEGRTLQATKLDPQQLSPELLGLTKDVAQHGIRGRQEYGVVLAPDGSTVAVEPLLAGLEAGLQGHRVVHLPLDSTATPLEAGATFPDTGAVVSDVRATSPRLRDDVPVTAPDVQASSPGAKARSPTTVDSLLVVTLARDLGLAFLQSPQTWSHSGLGTEGCWDQLSAPRAFTLLDSRASPVTMAFLNGALDGALLGDYLSRTPEPRPPLSNLLSQYYGAGVAGDSGLRSNFRRQNAAALTSAPTLTQQVWGALILLQRLEPTHPHLRGMSQEQLAEVATNATKEFTEAFLACPAIHPRCRWGAAPYRGRPRPLQLPLGFLYVHHTYVPAPPCTDFAHCAADMRSMQRFHQDTRGWDDIGYSFVIGSDGYVYEGRGWHLVGAHTLGHNSLGFGVAFVGNYTAELPAKAALHTVQDVLPGCAVRAGLLRPDYALLGHRQLVSTDCPGDALFNLLRTWPRFAAVSTRPLTTSTCGASFRTSSERGLTPYCSPYAHTASARLLVPLAVHPFRQPRLRFHLFYLEQAPLRCPPVQRQLSPDPASLSFTQAQHLCPPPKKQGL
;
A
#
# COMPACT_ATOMS: atom_id res chain seq x y z
N MET A 1 49.52 40.22 -17.82
CA MET A 1 48.63 40.30 -16.64
C MET A 1 47.32 39.50 -16.77
N VAL A 2 46.75 39.31 -17.96
CA VAL A 2 45.49 38.56 -18.14
C VAL A 2 45.70 37.02 -18.06
N ALA A 3 46.76 36.49 -18.66
CA ALA A 3 47.05 35.04 -18.64
C ALA A 3 47.33 34.49 -17.22
N GLN A 4 47.94 35.30 -16.36
CA GLN A 4 48.25 34.90 -14.98
C GLN A 4 46.99 34.85 -14.11
N ARG A 5 46.01 35.75 -14.34
CA ARG A 5 44.72 35.73 -13.63
C ARG A 5 43.85 34.54 -14.03
N VAL A 6 43.88 34.10 -15.28
CA VAL A 6 43.17 32.89 -15.74
C VAL A 6 43.78 31.62 -15.13
N LEU A 7 45.12 31.57 -14.99
CA LEU A 7 45.81 30.44 -14.35
C LEU A 7 45.47 30.33 -12.86
N TRP A 8 45.33 31.44 -12.13
CA TRP A 8 44.90 31.42 -10.72
C TRP A 8 43.40 31.08 -10.54
N ILE A 9 42.54 31.41 -11.50
CA ILE A 9 41.12 31.00 -11.48
C ILE A 9 40.98 29.50 -11.77
N LEU A 10 41.74 28.97 -12.74
CA LEU A 10 41.77 27.53 -13.02
C LEU A 10 42.42 26.72 -11.90
N LEU A 11 43.48 27.24 -11.27
CA LEU A 11 44.12 26.61 -10.10
C LEU A 11 43.23 26.70 -8.85
N GLY A 12 42.43 27.77 -8.71
CA GLY A 12 41.41 27.92 -7.67
C GLY A 12 40.20 26.98 -7.85
N LEU A 13 39.82 26.66 -9.10
CA LEU A 13 38.82 25.63 -9.41
C LEU A 13 39.37 24.21 -9.23
N LEU A 14 40.67 23.98 -9.49
CA LEU A 14 41.32 22.67 -9.30
C LEU A 14 41.64 22.35 -7.82
N LEU A 15 41.74 23.35 -6.94
CA LEU A 15 41.98 23.18 -5.50
C LEU A 15 40.70 23.14 -4.64
N GLN A 16 39.51 23.15 -5.26
CA GLN A 16 38.22 22.86 -4.60
C GLN A 16 37.80 21.39 -4.71
N LEU A 17 38.57 20.54 -5.38
CA LEU A 17 38.44 19.09 -5.23
C LEU A 17 39.07 18.67 -3.90
N LYS A 18 38.30 18.86 -2.82
CA LYS A 18 38.36 17.90 -1.72
C LYS A 18 38.29 16.50 -2.34
N PRO A 19 39.08 15.51 -1.89
CA PRO A 19 38.93 14.14 -2.36
C PRO A 19 37.46 13.77 -2.24
N GLY A 20 36.84 13.55 -3.40
CA GLY A 20 35.39 13.49 -3.51
C GLY A 20 34.87 12.44 -2.55
N THR A 21 34.08 12.86 -1.56
CA THR A 21 32.99 12.03 -1.08
C THR A 21 32.21 11.64 -2.33
N ALA A 22 32.37 10.39 -2.80
CA ALA A 22 31.65 9.88 -3.95
C ALA A 22 30.19 10.31 -3.79
N ALA A 23 29.62 10.94 -4.82
CA ALA A 23 28.21 11.31 -4.77
C ALA A 23 27.43 10.01 -4.66
N THR A 24 26.95 9.69 -3.46
CA THR A 24 26.15 8.49 -3.23
C THR A 24 24.93 8.55 -4.14
N LEU A 25 24.41 7.43 -4.64
CA LEU A 25 23.19 7.42 -5.46
C LEU A 25 21.92 7.44 -4.58
N PRO A 26 20.83 8.09 -5.02
CA PRO A 26 19.54 7.94 -4.36
C PRO A 26 19.13 6.46 -4.24
N LEU A 27 18.53 6.11 -3.11
CA LEU A 27 18.06 4.75 -2.79
C LEU A 27 16.74 4.46 -3.52
N LEU A 28 16.84 4.29 -4.83
CA LEU A 28 15.74 3.99 -5.74
C LEU A 28 15.87 2.56 -6.27
N MET A 29 14.74 1.88 -6.48
CA MET A 29 14.73 0.57 -7.13
C MET A 29 15.30 0.63 -8.55
N ASP A 30 15.08 1.73 -9.28
CA ASP A 30 15.69 1.94 -10.61
C ASP A 30 17.23 1.92 -10.56
N SER A 31 17.82 2.42 -9.48
CA SER A 31 19.28 2.36 -9.27
C SER A 31 19.75 0.91 -9.04
N VAL A 32 18.95 0.09 -8.33
CA VAL A 32 19.23 -1.35 -8.14
C VAL A 32 19.13 -2.10 -9.46
N ILE A 33 18.08 -1.82 -10.25
CA ILE A 33 17.89 -2.38 -11.60
C ILE A 33 19.07 -2.01 -12.51
N GLN A 34 19.54 -0.77 -12.45
CA GLN A 34 20.70 -0.32 -13.22
C GLN A 34 21.99 -1.05 -12.82
N ALA A 35 22.25 -1.22 -11.52
CA ALA A 35 23.38 -1.99 -11.04
C ALA A 35 23.31 -3.46 -11.48
N LEU A 36 22.14 -4.10 -11.43
CA LEU A 36 21.96 -5.46 -11.94
C LEU A 36 22.24 -5.53 -13.45
N ALA A 37 21.77 -4.56 -14.24
CA ALA A 37 22.00 -4.51 -15.68
C ALA A 37 23.50 -4.38 -16.02
N GLU A 38 24.26 -3.57 -15.26
CA GLU A 38 25.71 -3.45 -15.45
C GLU A 38 26.46 -4.75 -15.12
N LEU A 39 26.02 -5.49 -14.09
CA LEU A 39 26.58 -6.80 -13.78
C LEU A 39 26.26 -7.83 -14.86
N GLU A 40 25.01 -7.87 -15.33
CA GLU A 40 24.56 -8.80 -16.37
C GLU A 40 25.25 -8.57 -17.72
N GLN A 41 25.65 -7.34 -18.03
CA GLN A 41 26.46 -7.04 -19.22
C GLN A 41 27.90 -7.58 -19.13
N LYS A 42 28.43 -7.73 -17.91
CA LYS A 42 29.83 -8.11 -17.66
C LYS A 42 29.99 -9.59 -17.31
N VAL A 43 28.91 -10.27 -16.91
CA VAL A 43 28.85 -11.72 -16.70
C VAL A 43 28.47 -12.42 -18.02
N PRO A 44 29.13 -13.52 -18.43
CA PRO A 44 28.77 -14.25 -19.64
C PRO A 44 27.29 -14.67 -19.65
N ALA A 45 26.63 -14.52 -20.81
CA ALA A 45 25.17 -14.62 -21.00
C ALA A 45 24.50 -15.96 -20.60
N THR A 46 25.24 -17.00 -20.24
CA THR A 46 24.69 -18.32 -19.90
C THR A 46 24.33 -18.49 -18.41
N ASN A 47 24.61 -17.50 -17.56
CA ASN A 47 24.77 -17.71 -16.12
C ASN A 47 24.00 -16.68 -15.25
N THR A 48 22.71 -16.45 -15.50
CA THR A 48 21.84 -15.55 -14.70
C THR A 48 21.79 -15.91 -13.21
N SER A 49 21.94 -17.20 -12.87
CA SER A 49 22.10 -17.67 -11.49
C SER A 49 23.23 -16.96 -10.74
N HIS A 50 24.28 -16.51 -11.45
CA HIS A 50 25.45 -15.95 -10.81
C HIS A 50 25.26 -14.49 -10.43
N THR A 51 24.33 -13.74 -11.03
CA THR A 51 24.16 -12.30 -10.74
C THR A 51 23.60 -12.07 -9.33
N ALA A 52 22.51 -12.75 -8.98
CA ALA A 52 21.91 -12.67 -7.65
C ALA A 52 22.87 -13.22 -6.58
N SER A 53 23.44 -14.41 -6.82
CA SER A 53 24.41 -15.04 -5.92
C SER A 53 25.66 -14.17 -5.75
N ALA A 54 26.20 -13.57 -6.80
CA ALA A 54 27.38 -12.72 -6.68
C ALA A 54 27.10 -11.50 -5.81
N TRP A 55 25.93 -10.87 -5.96
CA TRP A 55 25.51 -9.74 -5.12
C TRP A 55 25.33 -10.16 -3.65
N LEU A 56 24.65 -11.28 -3.39
CA LEU A 56 24.46 -11.79 -2.03
C LEU A 56 25.78 -12.21 -1.37
N LEU A 57 26.68 -12.87 -2.11
CA LEU A 57 28.02 -13.20 -1.63
C LEU A 57 28.86 -11.95 -1.31
N PHE A 58 28.67 -10.88 -2.08
CA PHE A 58 29.28 -9.58 -1.78
C PHE A 58 28.73 -8.97 -0.49
N ALA A 59 27.44 -9.18 -0.20
CA ALA A 59 26.82 -8.77 1.07
C ALA A 59 27.36 -9.58 2.27
N GLN A 60 27.63 -10.88 2.10
CA GLN A 60 28.08 -11.77 3.18
C GLN A 60 29.52 -11.49 3.67
N ASP A 61 30.38 -10.91 2.82
CA ASP A 61 31.75 -10.49 3.19
C ASP A 61 31.77 -9.33 4.20
N SER A 62 30.59 -8.72 4.48
CA SER A 62 30.39 -7.58 5.37
C SER A 62 29.80 -7.91 6.76
N GLY A 63 29.29 -9.13 7.01
CA GLY A 63 28.85 -9.52 8.37
C GLY A 63 27.77 -10.62 8.45
N ARG A 64 27.93 -11.51 9.45
CA ARG A 64 27.14 -12.71 9.83
C ARG A 64 26.78 -13.68 8.70
N HIS A 65 27.47 -14.81 8.68
CA HIS A 65 27.10 -15.95 7.83
C HIS A 65 25.75 -16.49 8.30
N ASP A 66 24.74 -16.38 7.46
CA ASP A 66 23.46 -17.01 7.70
C ASP A 66 23.57 -18.50 7.33
N LEU A 67 23.83 -19.32 8.35
CA LEU A 67 23.99 -20.77 8.20
C LEU A 67 22.78 -21.43 7.55
N LEU A 68 21.58 -20.86 7.74
CA LEU A 68 20.36 -21.40 7.15
C LEU A 68 20.28 -21.09 5.66
N HIS A 69 20.58 -19.86 5.25
CA HIS A 69 20.71 -19.51 3.83
C HIS A 69 21.79 -20.35 3.16
N HIS A 70 22.98 -20.48 3.78
CA HIS A 70 24.06 -21.32 3.25
C HIS A 70 23.63 -22.77 3.07
N PHE A 71 23.01 -23.36 4.11
CA PHE A 71 22.54 -24.74 4.05
C PHE A 71 21.50 -24.97 2.94
N LEU A 72 20.57 -24.03 2.76
CA LEU A 72 19.50 -24.16 1.78
C LEU A 72 19.93 -23.83 0.34
N LEU A 73 20.84 -22.88 0.14
CA LEU A 73 21.16 -22.33 -1.18
C LEU A 73 22.59 -22.62 -1.66
N GLU A 74 23.54 -22.93 -0.77
CA GLU A 74 24.96 -23.01 -1.17
C GLU A 74 25.46 -24.43 -1.51
N GLY A 75 24.58 -25.44 -1.49
CA GLY A 75 24.90 -26.80 -1.93
C GLY A 75 25.20 -26.95 -3.44
N ARG A 76 25.04 -25.89 -4.25
CA ARG A 76 25.38 -25.84 -5.69
C ARG A 76 26.26 -24.65 -6.09
N THR A 77 26.63 -23.75 -5.17
CA THR A 77 27.54 -22.62 -5.47
C THR A 77 29.01 -23.04 -5.45
N LEU A 78 29.39 -23.98 -6.32
CA LEU A 78 30.79 -24.21 -6.66
C LEU A 78 31.03 -23.70 -8.08
N GLN A 79 30.86 -22.38 -8.29
CA GLN A 79 31.45 -21.57 -9.38
C GLN A 79 30.96 -20.11 -9.43
N ALA A 80 30.28 -19.57 -8.40
CA ALA A 80 30.02 -18.14 -8.33
C ALA A 80 31.34 -17.40 -8.08
N THR A 81 31.89 -16.76 -9.12
CA THR A 81 33.06 -15.89 -8.99
C THR A 81 32.64 -14.71 -8.11
N LYS A 82 33.32 -14.51 -6.98
CA LYS A 82 33.14 -13.35 -6.12
C LYS A 82 33.17 -12.09 -6.99
N LEU A 83 32.19 -11.20 -6.79
CA LEU A 83 32.10 -9.92 -7.50
C LEU A 83 33.47 -9.23 -7.53
N ASP A 84 34.07 -9.09 -8.72
CA ASP A 84 35.26 -8.27 -8.87
C ASP A 84 34.81 -6.80 -8.73
N PRO A 85 35.32 -6.04 -7.75
CA PRO A 85 34.94 -4.64 -7.54
C PRO A 85 35.09 -3.75 -8.78
N GLN A 86 35.86 -4.17 -9.80
CA GLN A 86 36.01 -3.45 -11.07
C GLN A 86 34.80 -3.60 -12.02
N GLN A 87 33.84 -4.47 -11.72
CA GLN A 87 32.66 -4.70 -12.57
C GLN A 87 31.56 -3.66 -12.42
N LEU A 88 31.59 -2.76 -11.44
CA LEU A 88 30.57 -1.71 -11.29
C LEU A 88 31.21 -0.33 -11.35
N SER A 89 30.44 0.67 -11.75
CA SER A 89 30.81 2.07 -11.48
C SER A 89 30.98 2.28 -9.97
N PRO A 90 31.88 3.17 -9.51
CA PRO A 90 32.09 3.44 -8.09
C PRO A 90 30.80 3.83 -7.35
N GLU A 91 29.91 4.55 -8.04
CA GLU A 91 28.61 4.98 -7.53
C GLU A 91 27.66 3.79 -7.30
N LEU A 92 27.55 2.88 -8.27
CA LEU A 92 26.71 1.69 -8.14
C LEU A 92 27.31 0.68 -7.16
N LEU A 93 28.64 0.58 -7.08
CA LEU A 93 29.31 -0.21 -6.04
C LEU A 93 29.03 0.32 -4.63
N GLY A 94 28.90 1.65 -4.48
CA GLY A 94 28.45 2.26 -3.23
C GLY A 94 27.01 1.86 -2.91
N LEU A 95 26.12 1.98 -3.90
CA LEU A 95 24.72 1.58 -3.76
C LEU A 95 24.59 0.11 -3.37
N THR A 96 25.32 -0.80 -4.02
CA THR A 96 25.20 -2.24 -3.72
C THR A 96 25.57 -2.55 -2.29
N LYS A 97 26.55 -1.85 -1.71
CA LYS A 97 26.90 -1.94 -0.28
C LYS A 97 25.80 -1.39 0.62
N ASP A 98 25.23 -0.25 0.26
CA ASP A 98 24.19 0.42 1.05
C ASP A 98 22.89 -0.40 1.14
N VAL A 99 22.59 -1.20 0.11
CA VAL A 99 21.35 -1.99 0.02
C VAL A 99 21.53 -3.49 0.26
N ALA A 100 22.78 -3.97 0.33
CA ALA A 100 23.13 -5.39 0.41
C ALA A 100 22.60 -6.10 1.66
N GLN A 101 22.56 -5.40 2.79
CA GLN A 101 22.08 -5.94 4.06
C GLN A 101 20.92 -5.09 4.56
N HIS A 102 19.84 -5.75 4.92
CA HIS A 102 18.68 -5.16 5.58
C HIS A 102 18.87 -5.16 7.09
N GLY A 103 18.35 -4.12 7.73
CA GLY A 103 18.17 -4.16 9.17
C GLY A 103 17.77 -2.81 9.74
N ILE A 104 17.71 -2.77 11.07
CA ILE A 104 17.21 -1.62 11.82
C ILE A 104 18.25 -1.20 12.85
N ARG A 105 18.57 0.10 12.89
CA ARG A 105 19.40 0.71 13.93
C ARG A 105 18.70 1.92 14.52
N GLY A 106 18.23 1.77 15.76
CA GLY A 106 17.36 2.77 16.37
C GLY A 106 16.03 2.86 15.60
N ARG A 107 15.76 4.00 14.98
CA ARG A 107 14.58 4.21 14.10
C ARG A 107 14.91 4.20 12.62
N GLN A 108 16.19 4.10 12.26
CA GLN A 108 16.63 4.06 10.87
C GLN A 108 16.58 2.62 10.39
N GLU A 109 15.97 2.41 9.24
CA GLU A 109 15.99 1.16 8.52
C GLU A 109 16.88 1.31 7.29
N TYR A 110 17.80 0.37 7.10
CA TYR A 110 18.79 0.33 6.03
C TYR A 110 18.57 -0.91 5.15
N GLY A 111 19.23 -0.99 4.00
CA GLY A 111 18.98 -2.07 3.04
C GLY A 111 17.70 -1.90 2.22
N VAL A 112 17.12 -0.70 2.20
CA VAL A 112 15.80 -0.43 1.60
C VAL A 112 15.87 0.61 0.49
N VAL A 113 14.95 0.51 -0.46
CA VAL A 113 14.82 1.44 -1.60
C VAL A 113 13.36 1.84 -1.84
N LEU A 114 13.17 3.02 -2.43
CA LEU A 114 11.86 3.49 -2.91
C LEU A 114 11.60 2.91 -4.32
N ALA A 115 10.49 2.19 -4.47
CA ALA A 115 10.05 1.62 -5.73
C ALA A 115 9.17 2.61 -6.54
N PRO A 116 9.07 2.46 -7.87
CA PRO A 116 8.25 3.31 -8.75
C PRO A 116 6.76 3.39 -8.37
N ASP A 117 6.22 2.34 -7.75
CA ASP A 117 4.84 2.28 -7.24
C ASP A 117 4.64 3.01 -5.89
N GLY A 118 5.69 3.67 -5.39
CA GLY A 118 5.71 4.40 -4.13
C GLY A 118 5.98 3.54 -2.90
N SER A 119 6.04 2.20 -3.03
CA SER A 119 6.33 1.34 -1.88
C SER A 119 7.82 1.37 -1.50
N THR A 120 8.13 1.01 -0.27
CA THR A 120 9.52 0.79 0.18
C THR A 120 9.81 -0.70 0.21
N VAL A 121 10.96 -1.11 -0.29
CA VAL A 121 11.32 -2.52 -0.50
C VAL A 121 12.70 -2.77 0.10
N ALA A 122 12.83 -3.79 0.96
CA ALA A 122 14.13 -4.31 1.39
C ALA A 122 14.75 -5.17 0.29
N VAL A 123 15.98 -4.86 -0.09
CA VAL A 123 16.63 -5.49 -1.25
C VAL A 123 17.16 -6.89 -0.93
N GLU A 124 17.68 -7.11 0.28
CA GLU A 124 18.20 -8.41 0.71
C GLU A 124 17.18 -9.57 0.54
N PRO A 125 15.97 -9.54 1.15
CA PRO A 125 15.01 -10.64 1.00
C PRO A 125 14.46 -10.76 -0.44
N LEU A 126 14.44 -9.67 -1.21
CA LEU A 126 14.11 -9.71 -2.64
C LEU A 126 15.14 -10.54 -3.42
N LEU A 127 16.43 -10.25 -3.24
CA LEU A 127 17.51 -10.96 -3.93
C LEU A 127 17.60 -12.42 -3.49
N ALA A 128 17.39 -12.72 -2.20
CA ALA A 128 17.36 -14.09 -1.68
C ALA A 128 16.29 -14.95 -2.37
N GLY A 129 15.10 -14.37 -2.61
CA GLY A 129 14.03 -15.06 -3.33
C GLY A 129 14.34 -15.31 -4.81
N LEU A 130 14.95 -14.33 -5.49
CA LEU A 130 15.42 -14.50 -6.87
C LEU A 130 16.46 -15.62 -6.98
N GLU A 131 17.43 -15.67 -6.06
CA GLU A 131 18.43 -16.73 -6.01
C GLU A 131 17.79 -18.11 -5.81
N ALA A 132 16.91 -18.26 -4.81
CA ALA A 132 16.22 -19.51 -4.55
C ALA A 132 15.38 -19.99 -5.75
N GLY A 133 14.76 -19.06 -6.47
CA GLY A 133 14.04 -19.34 -7.71
C GLY A 133 14.94 -19.85 -8.83
N LEU A 134 16.10 -19.21 -9.04
CA LEU A 134 17.08 -19.61 -10.06
C LEU A 134 17.65 -21.01 -9.80
N GLN A 135 17.80 -21.37 -8.52
CA GLN A 135 18.24 -22.71 -8.11
C GLN A 135 17.15 -23.79 -8.15
N GLY A 136 15.88 -23.41 -8.37
CA GLY A 136 14.79 -24.32 -8.71
C GLY A 136 14.03 -24.96 -7.54
N HIS A 137 13.75 -24.21 -6.46
CA HIS A 137 12.96 -24.67 -5.28
C HIS A 137 13.45 -26.00 -4.69
N ARG A 138 14.30 -25.94 -3.66
CA ARG A 138 14.74 -27.15 -2.95
C ARG A 138 13.76 -27.49 -1.83
N VAL A 139 13.23 -28.70 -1.87
CA VAL A 139 12.48 -29.29 -0.75
C VAL A 139 13.45 -30.06 0.11
N VAL A 140 13.63 -29.63 1.36
CA VAL A 140 14.48 -30.31 2.34
C VAL A 140 13.61 -31.16 3.26
N HIS A 141 13.92 -32.44 3.39
CA HIS A 141 13.20 -33.36 4.27
C HIS A 141 13.65 -33.24 5.74
N LEU A 142 12.69 -33.30 6.66
CA LEU A 142 12.88 -33.34 8.11
C LEU A 142 12.37 -34.70 8.63
N PRO A 143 13.14 -35.43 9.48
CA PRO A 143 14.41 -35.05 10.10
C PRO A 143 15.59 -35.11 9.13
N LEU A 144 16.54 -34.18 9.26
CA LEU A 144 17.90 -34.37 8.74
C LEU A 144 18.48 -35.62 9.39
N ASP A 145 18.91 -36.62 8.61
CA ASP A 145 19.45 -37.88 9.14
C ASP A 145 20.59 -37.61 10.15
N SER A 146 20.52 -38.22 11.33
CA SER A 146 21.42 -38.01 12.49
C SER A 146 22.88 -38.51 12.28
N THR A 147 23.36 -38.65 11.06
CA THR A 147 24.72 -39.10 10.75
C THR A 147 25.66 -38.00 10.25
N ALA A 148 25.19 -36.76 10.11
CA ALA A 148 26.08 -35.63 9.84
C ALA A 148 26.78 -35.20 11.14
N THR A 149 28.04 -35.62 11.30
CA THR A 149 28.98 -35.04 12.27
C THR A 149 29.03 -33.52 12.13
N PRO A 150 29.36 -32.78 13.22
CA PRO A 150 29.55 -31.34 13.15
C PRO A 150 30.52 -31.02 12.01
N LEU A 151 30.15 -30.08 11.13
CA LEU A 151 30.96 -29.59 10.02
C LEU A 151 32.31 -29.08 10.55
N GLU A 152 33.32 -29.94 10.58
CA GLU A 152 34.71 -29.50 10.54
C GLU A 152 35.04 -29.04 9.11
N ALA A 153 35.78 -27.94 9.04
CA ALA A 153 36.11 -27.26 7.80
C ALA A 153 36.80 -28.21 6.80
N GLY A 154 36.15 -28.40 5.65
CA GLY A 154 36.79 -28.94 4.45
C GLY A 154 36.54 -30.42 4.13
N ALA A 155 35.29 -30.81 3.87
CA ALA A 155 35.01 -32.08 3.18
C ALA A 155 33.85 -31.94 2.17
N THR A 156 34.12 -32.37 0.94
CA THR A 156 33.21 -32.45 -0.22
C THR A 156 32.04 -33.42 0.00
N PHE A 157 30.85 -33.03 -0.44
CA PHE A 157 29.61 -33.81 -0.37
C PHE A 157 29.65 -35.08 -1.23
N PRO A 158 29.08 -36.22 -0.78
CA PRO A 158 28.71 -37.32 -1.64
C PRO A 158 27.42 -36.99 -2.40
N ASP A 159 27.43 -37.35 -3.69
CA ASP A 159 26.32 -37.19 -4.63
C ASP A 159 25.17 -38.16 -4.28
N THR A 160 24.10 -37.64 -3.66
CA THR A 160 22.83 -38.36 -3.55
C THR A 160 21.77 -37.62 -4.35
N GLY A 161 21.38 -38.23 -5.47
CA GLY A 161 20.46 -37.69 -6.46
C GLY A 161 19.12 -37.25 -5.85
N ALA A 162 18.80 -35.98 -6.04
CA ALA A 162 17.47 -35.44 -5.79
C ALA A 162 16.47 -36.03 -6.80
N VAL A 163 15.47 -36.77 -6.31
CA VAL A 163 14.33 -37.19 -7.12
C VAL A 163 13.41 -35.98 -7.27
N VAL A 164 13.41 -35.36 -8.45
CA VAL A 164 12.41 -34.39 -8.87
C VAL A 164 11.07 -35.13 -8.96
N SER A 165 10.21 -34.96 -7.96
CA SER A 165 8.84 -35.44 -8.05
C SER A 165 8.01 -34.36 -8.72
N ASP A 166 7.59 -34.65 -9.94
CA ASP A 166 6.73 -33.83 -10.80
C ASP A 166 5.32 -33.71 -10.15
N VAL A 167 5.18 -32.82 -9.16
CA VAL A 167 3.86 -32.42 -8.68
C VAL A 167 3.34 -31.38 -9.66
N ARG A 168 2.61 -31.87 -10.66
CA ARG A 168 1.86 -31.06 -11.62
C ARG A 168 0.78 -30.25 -10.90
N ALA A 169 1.16 -29.10 -10.33
CA ALA A 169 0.22 -28.06 -9.96
C ALA A 169 -0.25 -27.39 -11.25
N THR A 170 -1.42 -27.80 -11.74
CA THR A 170 -2.10 -27.09 -12.82
C THR A 170 -2.47 -25.69 -12.32
N SER A 171 -1.74 -24.66 -12.75
CA SER A 171 -2.20 -23.27 -12.65
C SER A 171 -3.46 -23.09 -13.50
N PRO A 172 -4.53 -22.49 -12.98
CA PRO A 172 -5.61 -21.99 -13.82
C PRO A 172 -5.05 -20.83 -14.65
N ARG A 173 -5.26 -20.85 -15.97
CA ARG A 173 -5.13 -19.64 -16.79
C ARG A 173 -6.05 -18.58 -16.16
N LEU A 174 -5.51 -17.41 -15.82
CA LEU A 174 -6.33 -16.24 -15.53
C LEU A 174 -7.17 -15.95 -16.77
N ARG A 175 -8.45 -16.33 -16.71
CA ARG A 175 -9.49 -15.72 -17.54
C ARG A 175 -10.15 -14.67 -16.68
N ASP A 176 -10.28 -13.47 -17.24
CA ASP A 176 -11.26 -12.50 -16.81
C ASP A 176 -12.61 -13.22 -16.65
N ASP A 177 -13.29 -12.99 -15.51
CA ASP A 177 -14.62 -13.50 -15.14
C ASP A 177 -14.67 -14.71 -14.16
N VAL A 178 -14.00 -14.61 -13.01
CA VAL A 178 -14.41 -15.34 -11.80
C VAL A 178 -14.57 -14.37 -10.62
N PRO A 179 -15.69 -14.38 -9.87
CA PRO A 179 -15.83 -13.60 -8.65
C PRO A 179 -14.81 -14.11 -7.63
N VAL A 180 -13.89 -13.25 -7.21
CA VAL A 180 -12.95 -13.52 -6.11
C VAL A 180 -13.75 -13.50 -4.82
N THR A 181 -14.29 -14.65 -4.42
CA THR A 181 -14.74 -14.85 -3.04
C THR A 181 -13.51 -14.87 -2.13
N ALA A 182 -13.57 -14.10 -1.04
CA ALA A 182 -12.54 -14.04 -0.02
C ALA A 182 -12.05 -15.45 0.38
N PRO A 183 -10.73 -15.66 0.55
CA PRO A 183 -10.25 -16.94 1.06
C PRO A 183 -10.85 -17.19 2.44
N ASP A 184 -11.20 -18.43 2.76
CA ASP A 184 -11.54 -18.86 4.12
C ASP A 184 -10.28 -18.65 4.99
N VAL A 185 -10.16 -17.47 5.58
CA VAL A 185 -9.05 -17.08 6.47
C VAL A 185 -9.41 -17.55 7.87
N GLN A 186 -9.12 -18.81 8.17
CA GLN A 186 -9.03 -19.26 9.55
C GLN A 186 -7.76 -20.10 9.73
N ALA A 187 -6.72 -19.46 10.25
CA ALA A 187 -5.63 -20.16 10.92
C ALA A 187 -6.23 -20.78 12.20
N SER A 188 -6.66 -22.04 12.10
CA SER A 188 -7.11 -22.80 13.26
C SER A 188 -5.89 -23.13 14.13
N SER A 189 -6.01 -22.94 15.45
CA SER A 189 -4.99 -23.41 16.38
C SER A 189 -4.72 -24.89 16.14
N PRO A 190 -3.45 -25.34 16.13
CA PRO A 190 -3.17 -26.75 16.11
C PRO A 190 -3.73 -27.35 17.40
N GLY A 191 -4.89 -28.01 17.29
CA GLY A 191 -5.27 -29.02 18.28
C GLY A 191 -4.15 -30.06 18.37
N ALA A 192 -4.15 -30.89 19.40
CA ALA A 192 -3.15 -31.91 19.72
C ALA A 192 -2.88 -33.00 18.63
N LYS A 193 -3.23 -32.76 17.36
CA LYS A 193 -3.10 -33.63 16.19
C LYS A 193 -2.37 -32.99 14.99
N ALA A 194 -1.86 -31.75 15.08
CA ALA A 194 -1.09 -31.19 13.97
C ALA A 194 0.22 -31.99 13.79
N ARG A 195 0.41 -32.54 12.58
CA ARG A 195 1.61 -33.31 12.26
C ARG A 195 2.79 -32.35 12.16
N SER A 196 3.93 -32.74 12.72
CA SER A 196 5.19 -32.02 12.58
C SER A 196 5.59 -31.89 11.11
N PRO A 197 6.25 -30.79 10.73
CA PRO A 197 6.68 -30.58 9.35
C PRO A 197 7.68 -31.66 8.96
N THR A 198 7.43 -32.30 7.81
CA THR A 198 8.31 -33.30 7.21
C THR A 198 9.18 -32.73 6.11
N THR A 199 8.88 -31.50 5.67
CA THR A 199 9.61 -30.82 4.61
C THR A 199 9.64 -29.32 4.84
N VAL A 200 10.66 -28.65 4.33
CA VAL A 200 10.72 -27.20 4.16
C VAL A 200 11.06 -26.83 2.73
N ASP A 201 10.42 -25.78 2.23
CA ASP A 201 10.64 -25.20 0.91
C ASP A 201 11.67 -24.07 1.03
N SER A 202 12.79 -24.21 0.30
CA SER A 202 13.88 -23.24 0.37
C SER A 202 13.45 -21.82 0.05
N LEU A 203 12.55 -21.61 -0.92
CA LEU A 203 12.13 -20.27 -1.34
C LEU A 203 11.35 -19.58 -0.21
N LEU A 204 10.35 -20.24 0.36
CA LEU A 204 9.56 -19.66 1.44
C LEU A 204 10.38 -19.47 2.71
N VAL A 205 11.32 -20.37 3.01
CA VAL A 205 12.13 -20.28 4.22
C VAL A 205 13.12 -19.12 4.17
N VAL A 206 13.86 -18.95 3.07
CA VAL A 206 14.89 -17.90 2.95
C VAL A 206 14.29 -16.51 2.78
N THR A 207 13.09 -16.40 2.23
CA THR A 207 12.45 -15.10 2.00
C THR A 207 11.61 -14.60 3.17
N LEU A 208 10.85 -15.50 3.83
CA LEU A 208 9.78 -15.08 4.75
C LEU A 208 9.68 -15.92 6.01
N ALA A 209 9.64 -17.25 5.89
CA ALA A 209 9.17 -18.10 6.98
C ALA A 209 10.10 -18.08 8.20
N ARG A 210 11.42 -17.99 7.98
CA ARG A 210 12.41 -17.84 9.05
C ARG A 210 12.19 -16.56 9.84
N ASP A 211 12.23 -15.42 9.16
CA ASP A 211 12.19 -14.10 9.80
C ASP A 211 10.82 -13.82 10.45
N LEU A 212 9.75 -14.31 9.81
CA LEU A 212 8.41 -14.28 10.40
C LEU A 212 8.37 -15.07 11.72
N GLY A 213 8.94 -16.27 11.77
CA GLY A 213 9.03 -17.05 13.01
C GLY A 213 9.88 -16.39 14.08
N LEU A 214 11.07 -15.89 13.70
CA LEU A 214 12.00 -15.23 14.63
C LEU A 214 11.42 -13.96 15.25
N ALA A 215 10.66 -13.16 14.49
CA ALA A 215 10.02 -11.95 15.00
C ALA A 215 9.03 -12.23 16.13
N PHE A 216 8.31 -13.35 16.06
CA PHE A 216 7.33 -13.75 17.08
C PHE A 216 7.96 -14.43 18.31
N LEU A 217 9.25 -14.78 18.25
CA LEU A 217 10.02 -15.24 19.42
C LEU A 217 10.49 -14.07 20.30
N GLN A 218 10.69 -12.89 19.73
CA GLN A 218 11.33 -11.75 20.40
C GLN A 218 10.35 -10.88 21.20
N SER A 219 9.03 -11.08 21.06
CA SER A 219 7.99 -10.30 21.74
C SER A 219 7.17 -11.15 22.72
N PRO A 220 7.30 -10.98 24.04
CA PRO A 220 6.35 -11.52 25.00
C PRO A 220 5.02 -10.78 24.82
N GLN A 221 4.03 -11.48 24.28
CA GLN A 221 2.63 -11.12 24.09
C GLN A 221 2.12 -9.92 24.90
N THR A 222 1.99 -8.76 24.23
CA THR A 222 0.88 -7.83 24.51
C THR A 222 0.02 -7.76 23.25
N TRP A 223 -1.16 -8.35 23.33
CA TRP A 223 -2.18 -8.47 22.28
C TRP A 223 -2.83 -7.13 21.88
N SER A 224 -2.07 -6.04 21.78
CA SER A 224 -2.63 -4.73 21.43
C SER A 224 -2.07 -4.10 20.16
N HIS A 225 -0.78 -4.14 19.83
CA HIS A 225 -0.27 -3.61 18.55
C HIS A 225 0.83 -4.50 18.01
N SER A 226 0.55 -5.15 16.89
CA SER A 226 1.20 -6.38 16.47
C SER A 226 2.62 -6.24 15.92
N GLY A 227 3.22 -5.05 15.89
CA GLY A 227 4.62 -4.84 15.51
C GLY A 227 5.00 -5.20 14.06
N LEU A 228 4.21 -6.01 13.36
CA LEU A 228 4.37 -6.47 11.99
C LEU A 228 4.04 -5.35 11.01
N GLY A 229 4.89 -5.17 9.99
CA GLY A 229 4.60 -4.24 8.91
C GLY A 229 4.66 -2.77 9.34
N THR A 230 5.52 -2.45 10.32
CA THR A 230 5.74 -1.04 10.70
C THR A 230 6.21 -0.25 9.48
N GLU A 231 5.51 0.86 9.19
CA GLU A 231 5.83 1.77 8.10
C GLU A 231 6.86 2.84 8.51
N GLY A 232 7.39 3.54 7.52
CA GLY A 232 8.36 4.61 7.70
C GLY A 232 8.22 5.72 6.67
N CYS A 233 9.08 6.73 6.79
CA CYS A 233 9.14 7.87 5.91
C CYS A 233 10.54 8.06 5.38
N TRP A 234 10.64 8.35 4.07
CA TRP A 234 11.86 8.87 3.48
C TRP A 234 12.08 10.32 3.90
N ASP A 235 13.33 10.70 4.05
CA ASP A 235 13.76 12.08 4.22
C ASP A 235 13.36 12.96 3.03
N GLN A 236 13.52 12.45 1.80
CA GLN A 236 13.10 13.10 0.57
C GLN A 236 12.63 12.08 -0.47
N LEU A 237 11.48 12.32 -1.10
CA LEU A 237 10.94 11.40 -2.11
C LEU A 237 11.63 11.53 -3.48
N SER A 238 12.16 12.72 -3.81
CA SER A 238 12.85 12.97 -5.09
C SER A 238 14.28 12.43 -5.12
N ALA A 239 14.89 12.24 -3.95
CA ALA A 239 16.26 11.75 -3.80
C ALA A 239 16.41 11.03 -2.44
N PRO A 240 15.75 9.88 -2.23
CA PRO A 240 15.71 9.19 -0.94
C PRO A 240 17.08 8.75 -0.46
N ARG A 241 17.38 9.01 0.82
CA ARG A 241 18.66 8.66 1.47
C ARG A 241 18.51 7.99 2.82
N ALA A 242 17.49 8.37 3.58
CA ALA A 242 17.28 7.86 4.92
C ALA A 242 15.82 7.47 5.10
N PHE A 243 15.58 6.24 5.53
CA PHE A 243 14.25 5.74 5.83
C PHE A 243 14.07 5.60 7.34
N THR A 244 13.13 6.39 7.88
CA THR A 244 12.87 6.45 9.31
C THR A 244 11.52 5.82 9.65
N LEU A 245 11.53 4.80 10.49
CA LEU A 245 10.33 4.12 10.96
C LEU A 245 9.44 5.03 11.80
N LEU A 246 8.13 4.94 11.58
CA LEU A 246 7.10 5.72 12.28
C LEU A 246 6.96 5.29 13.75
N ASP A 247 7.11 4.00 14.03
CA ASP A 247 7.18 3.46 15.40
C ASP A 247 8.63 3.19 15.81
N SER A 248 9.00 3.62 17.02
CA SER A 248 10.31 3.35 17.63
C SER A 248 10.47 1.93 18.17
N ARG A 249 9.39 1.16 18.28
CA ARG A 249 9.37 -0.24 18.75
C ARG A 249 9.03 -1.22 17.63
N ALA A 250 9.44 -0.88 16.40
CA ALA A 250 9.18 -1.69 15.23
C ALA A 250 9.78 -3.09 15.34
N SER A 251 9.04 -4.11 14.89
CA SER A 251 9.59 -5.43 14.61
C SER A 251 10.64 -5.36 13.50
N PRO A 252 11.65 -6.25 13.48
CA PRO A 252 12.51 -6.45 12.32
C PRO A 252 11.73 -6.74 11.02
N VAL A 253 10.52 -7.30 11.15
CA VAL A 253 9.60 -7.57 10.03
C VAL A 253 8.78 -6.31 9.74
N THR A 254 9.46 -5.31 9.19
CA THR A 254 8.89 -4.01 8.77
C THR A 254 8.04 -4.15 7.50
N MET A 255 7.38 -3.07 7.11
CA MET A 255 6.70 -3.02 5.82
C MET A 255 7.68 -3.21 4.64
N ALA A 256 8.88 -2.64 4.73
CA ALA A 256 9.88 -2.75 3.67
C ALA A 256 10.42 -4.18 3.54
N PHE A 257 10.71 -4.83 4.67
CA PHE A 257 11.07 -6.24 4.71
C PHE A 257 9.99 -7.10 4.05
N LEU A 258 8.72 -6.95 4.47
CA LEU A 258 7.62 -7.76 3.94
C LEU A 258 7.42 -7.54 2.44
N ASN A 259 7.56 -6.31 1.95
CA ASN A 259 7.50 -6.04 0.52
C ASN A 259 8.63 -6.77 -0.23
N GLY A 260 9.88 -6.66 0.24
CA GLY A 260 11.02 -7.35 -0.37
C GLY A 260 10.88 -8.88 -0.34
N ALA A 261 10.47 -9.43 0.80
CA ALA A 261 10.22 -10.86 0.97
C ALA A 261 9.14 -11.39 0.01
N LEU A 262 8.02 -10.67 -0.11
CA LEU A 262 6.95 -11.06 -1.04
C LEU A 262 7.38 -10.95 -2.50
N ASP A 263 8.04 -9.85 -2.87
CA ASP A 263 8.50 -9.62 -4.23
C ASP A 263 9.54 -10.70 -4.62
N GLY A 264 10.46 -11.03 -3.72
CA GLY A 264 11.43 -12.12 -3.88
C GLY A 264 10.78 -13.49 -4.01
N ALA A 265 9.80 -13.81 -3.16
CA ALA A 265 9.06 -15.08 -3.23
C ALA A 265 8.28 -15.22 -4.54
N LEU A 266 7.58 -14.16 -4.97
CA LEU A 266 6.78 -14.17 -6.20
C LEU A 266 7.66 -14.31 -7.45
N LEU A 267 8.74 -13.54 -7.52
CA LEU A 267 9.63 -13.57 -8.67
C LEU A 267 10.52 -14.82 -8.67
N GLY A 268 10.89 -15.33 -7.50
CA GLY A 268 11.56 -16.62 -7.37
C GLY A 268 10.70 -17.79 -7.89
N ASP A 269 9.42 -17.83 -7.50
CA ASP A 269 8.44 -18.80 -8.01
C ASP A 269 8.17 -18.66 -9.51
N TYR A 270 8.21 -17.44 -10.04
CA TYR A 270 8.18 -17.21 -11.48
C TYR A 270 9.42 -17.80 -12.18
N LEU A 271 10.62 -17.51 -11.67
CA LEU A 271 11.89 -17.94 -12.27
C LEU A 271 12.10 -19.46 -12.22
N SER A 272 11.66 -20.12 -11.15
CA SER A 272 11.79 -21.58 -11.02
C SER A 272 10.99 -22.34 -12.06
N ARG A 273 9.86 -21.77 -12.52
CA ARG A 273 9.01 -22.32 -13.57
C ARG A 273 9.37 -21.81 -14.97
N THR A 274 10.24 -20.81 -15.07
CA THR A 274 10.64 -20.22 -16.36
C THR A 274 11.73 -21.07 -17.00
N PRO A 275 11.51 -21.62 -18.21
CA PRO A 275 12.52 -22.41 -18.92
C PRO A 275 13.67 -21.53 -19.41
N GLU A 276 14.84 -22.14 -19.60
CA GLU A 276 15.99 -21.44 -20.17
C GLU A 276 15.80 -21.14 -21.68
N PRO A 277 16.32 -20.01 -22.20
CA PRO A 277 17.03 -18.95 -21.48
C PRO A 277 16.08 -18.05 -20.67
N ARG A 278 16.37 -17.87 -19.38
CA ARG A 278 15.62 -16.98 -18.49
C ARG A 278 15.87 -15.49 -18.81
N PRO A 279 14.91 -14.59 -18.54
CA PRO A 279 15.12 -13.17 -18.73
C PRO A 279 16.20 -12.64 -17.75
N PRO A 280 16.95 -11.58 -18.13
CA PRO A 280 17.79 -10.85 -17.19
C PRO A 280 16.97 -10.36 -15.99
N LEU A 281 17.53 -10.42 -14.78
CA LEU A 281 16.91 -9.97 -13.54
C LEU A 281 16.62 -8.47 -13.58
N SER A 282 17.48 -7.66 -14.19
CA SER A 282 17.22 -6.23 -14.38
C SER A 282 15.93 -6.00 -15.18
N ASN A 283 15.73 -6.74 -16.27
CA ASN A 283 14.52 -6.67 -17.08
C ASN A 283 13.29 -7.22 -16.33
N LEU A 284 13.45 -8.32 -15.57
CA LEU A 284 12.36 -8.87 -14.75
C LEU A 284 11.86 -7.86 -13.71
N LEU A 285 12.77 -7.22 -12.97
CA LEU A 285 12.43 -6.21 -11.97
C LEU A 285 11.84 -4.94 -12.60
N SER A 286 12.40 -4.48 -13.72
CA SER A 286 11.86 -3.33 -14.46
C SER A 286 10.40 -3.57 -14.91
N GLN A 287 10.10 -4.79 -15.37
CA GLN A 287 8.74 -5.18 -15.73
C GLN A 287 7.83 -5.28 -14.50
N TYR A 288 8.29 -5.92 -13.42
CA TYR A 288 7.51 -6.14 -12.20
C TYR A 288 7.10 -4.84 -11.50
N TYR A 289 8.03 -3.89 -11.36
CA TYR A 289 7.74 -2.56 -10.80
C TYR A 289 7.16 -1.58 -11.83
N GLY A 290 6.96 -2.02 -13.06
CA GLY A 290 6.42 -1.24 -14.17
C GLY A 290 5.07 -1.75 -14.64
N ALA A 291 5.03 -2.25 -15.88
CA ALA A 291 3.79 -2.62 -16.59
C ALA A 291 3.33 -4.07 -16.36
N GLY A 292 4.16 -4.91 -15.73
CA GLY A 292 3.90 -6.33 -15.50
C GLY A 292 4.90 -7.24 -16.21
N VAL A 293 5.11 -8.42 -15.65
CA VAL A 293 6.11 -9.40 -16.13
C VAL A 293 5.58 -10.16 -17.35
N ALA A 294 6.37 -10.21 -18.43
CA ALA A 294 6.06 -10.91 -19.67
C ALA A 294 4.67 -10.56 -20.27
N GLY A 295 4.22 -9.31 -20.09
CA GLY A 295 2.92 -8.83 -20.56
C GLY A 295 1.74 -9.16 -19.64
N ASP A 296 1.97 -9.88 -18.54
CA ASP A 296 0.97 -10.13 -17.51
C ASP A 296 0.87 -8.93 -16.55
N SER A 297 -0.15 -8.09 -16.78
CA SER A 297 -0.46 -6.95 -15.91
C SER A 297 -0.90 -7.34 -14.49
N GLY A 298 -1.26 -8.60 -14.24
CA GLY A 298 -1.56 -9.12 -12.91
C GLY A 298 -0.29 -9.37 -12.09
N LEU A 299 0.85 -9.64 -12.73
CA LEU A 299 2.14 -9.80 -12.08
C LEU A 299 2.90 -8.47 -12.01
N ARG A 300 2.29 -7.51 -11.32
CA ARG A 300 2.85 -6.20 -10.99
C ARG A 300 3.01 -6.04 -9.47
N SER A 301 3.97 -5.22 -9.08
CA SER A 301 4.32 -4.98 -7.67
C SER A 301 3.16 -4.41 -6.84
N ASN A 302 2.24 -3.66 -7.43
CA ASN A 302 1.04 -3.13 -6.76
C ASN A 302 0.01 -4.23 -6.39
N PHE A 303 0.14 -5.43 -6.95
CA PHE A 303 -0.70 -6.60 -6.62
C PHE A 303 0.01 -7.65 -5.75
N ARG A 304 1.19 -7.32 -5.18
CA ARG A 304 2.02 -8.29 -4.45
C ARG A 304 1.29 -9.02 -3.33
N ARG A 305 0.41 -8.34 -2.57
CA ARG A 305 -0.32 -8.97 -1.45
C ARG A 305 -1.37 -9.95 -1.96
N GLN A 306 -2.10 -9.59 -3.02
CA GLN A 306 -3.06 -10.51 -3.64
C GLN A 306 -2.34 -11.73 -4.23
N ASN A 307 -1.25 -11.51 -4.95
CA ASN A 307 -0.47 -12.59 -5.57
C ASN A 307 0.19 -13.48 -4.52
N ALA A 308 0.71 -12.91 -3.43
CA ALA A 308 1.30 -13.67 -2.33
C ALA A 308 0.27 -14.53 -1.59
N ALA A 309 -0.96 -14.03 -1.42
CA ALA A 309 -2.05 -14.81 -0.86
C ALA A 309 -2.44 -16.02 -1.74
N ALA A 310 -2.13 -15.97 -3.04
CA ALA A 310 -2.30 -17.10 -3.96
C ALA A 310 -1.09 -18.06 -3.98
N LEU A 311 0.10 -17.59 -3.56
CA LEU A 311 1.34 -18.38 -3.55
C LEU A 311 1.34 -19.45 -2.44
N THR A 312 0.79 -19.14 -1.25
CA THR A 312 0.77 -20.07 -0.12
C THR A 312 -0.50 -19.92 0.73
N SER A 313 -0.94 -21.04 1.31
CA SER A 313 -2.08 -21.07 2.25
C SER A 313 -1.61 -20.84 3.69
N ALA A 314 -2.47 -20.35 4.58
CA ALA A 314 -2.12 -20.18 5.99
C ALA A 314 -1.63 -21.49 6.66
N PRO A 315 -2.26 -22.67 6.43
CA PRO A 315 -1.71 -23.93 6.94
C PRO A 315 -0.34 -24.28 6.36
N THR A 316 -0.13 -24.07 5.07
CA THR A 316 1.18 -24.32 4.42
C THR A 316 2.25 -23.42 5.00
N LEU A 317 1.99 -22.12 5.11
CA LEU A 317 2.93 -21.15 5.68
C LEU A 317 3.24 -21.47 7.14
N THR A 318 2.23 -21.90 7.93
CA THR A 318 2.46 -22.34 9.32
C THR A 318 3.46 -23.50 9.38
N GLN A 319 3.33 -24.49 8.49
CA GLN A 319 4.29 -25.60 8.41
C GLN A 319 5.69 -25.14 7.99
N GLN A 320 5.79 -24.18 7.07
CA GLN A 320 7.08 -23.63 6.66
C GLN A 320 7.76 -22.82 7.77
N VAL A 321 7.01 -22.00 8.51
CA VAL A 321 7.54 -21.25 9.67
C VAL A 321 8.00 -22.21 10.75
N TRP A 322 7.17 -23.21 11.09
CA TRP A 322 7.55 -24.21 12.08
C TRP A 322 8.80 -24.99 11.65
N GLY A 323 8.83 -25.48 10.41
CA GLY A 323 9.98 -26.21 9.86
C GLY A 323 11.25 -25.36 9.82
N ALA A 324 11.15 -24.07 9.47
CA ALA A 324 12.27 -23.13 9.49
C ALA A 324 12.85 -22.97 10.90
N LEU A 325 12.00 -22.84 11.94
CA LEU A 325 12.45 -22.73 13.32
C LEU A 325 13.11 -24.03 13.82
N ILE A 326 12.59 -25.20 13.44
CA ILE A 326 13.22 -26.50 13.75
C ILE A 326 14.60 -26.58 13.09
N LEU A 327 14.69 -26.23 11.80
CA LEU A 327 15.92 -26.26 11.05
C LEU A 327 16.97 -25.33 11.67
N LEU A 328 16.56 -24.10 12.01
CA LEU A 328 17.43 -23.13 12.66
C LEU A 328 17.88 -23.59 14.05
N GLN A 329 16.99 -24.17 14.86
CA GLN A 329 17.35 -24.72 16.17
C GLN A 329 18.40 -25.86 16.06
N ARG A 330 18.40 -26.62 14.97
CA ARG A 330 19.40 -27.67 14.71
C ARG A 330 20.73 -27.13 14.21
N LEU A 331 20.69 -26.18 13.26
CA LEU A 331 21.89 -25.56 12.71
C LEU A 331 22.58 -24.65 13.74
N GLU A 332 21.81 -24.06 14.66
CA GLU A 332 22.30 -23.17 15.71
C GLU A 332 21.77 -23.58 17.11
N PRO A 333 22.28 -24.67 17.71
CA PRO A 333 21.77 -25.19 19.00
C PRO A 333 21.91 -24.21 20.17
N THR A 334 22.78 -23.21 20.06
CA THR A 334 23.02 -22.17 21.06
C THR A 334 22.20 -20.89 20.81
N HIS A 335 21.31 -20.88 19.82
CA HIS A 335 20.51 -19.71 19.49
C HIS A 335 19.68 -19.25 20.71
N PRO A 336 19.86 -18.00 21.19
CA PRO A 336 19.43 -17.57 22.53
C PRO A 336 17.92 -17.66 22.74
N HIS A 337 17.13 -17.47 21.67
CA HIS A 337 15.66 -17.51 21.73
C HIS A 337 15.06 -18.88 21.41
N LEU A 338 15.84 -19.82 20.87
CA LEU A 338 15.33 -21.14 20.45
C LEU A 338 15.78 -22.26 21.40
N ARG A 339 16.84 -22.02 22.18
CA ARG A 339 17.41 -23.01 23.08
C ARG A 339 16.37 -23.46 24.12
N GLY A 340 16.10 -24.76 24.15
CA GLY A 340 15.21 -25.39 25.13
C GLY A 340 13.71 -25.26 24.81
N MET A 341 13.34 -24.68 23.67
CA MET A 341 11.95 -24.68 23.22
C MET A 341 11.50 -26.06 22.77
N SER A 342 10.31 -26.48 23.19
CA SER A 342 9.67 -27.71 22.73
C SER A 342 9.09 -27.55 21.32
N GLN A 343 8.80 -28.67 20.65
CA GLN A 343 8.17 -28.66 19.33
C GLN A 343 6.78 -28.02 19.35
N GLU A 344 6.03 -28.20 20.44
CA GLU A 344 4.71 -27.58 20.66
C GLU A 344 4.82 -26.05 20.76
N GLN A 345 5.84 -25.55 21.47
CA GLN A 345 6.07 -24.11 21.59
C GLN A 345 6.44 -23.49 20.22
N LEU A 346 7.28 -24.18 19.42
CA LEU A 346 7.60 -23.72 18.07
C LEU A 346 6.37 -23.73 17.15
N ALA A 347 5.49 -24.72 17.27
CA ALA A 347 4.24 -24.80 16.52
C ALA A 347 3.28 -23.65 16.89
N GLU A 348 3.21 -23.28 18.17
CA GLU A 348 2.39 -22.16 18.64
C GLU A 348 2.88 -20.82 18.07
N VAL A 349 4.20 -20.59 18.11
CA VAL A 349 4.84 -19.40 17.52
C VAL A 349 4.54 -19.33 16.02
N ALA A 350 4.73 -20.43 15.29
CA ALA A 350 4.44 -20.49 13.86
C ALA A 350 2.98 -20.18 13.53
N THR A 351 2.05 -20.69 14.34
CA THR A 351 0.61 -20.45 14.19
C THR A 351 0.29 -18.98 14.40
N ASN A 352 0.80 -18.38 15.49
CA ASN A 352 0.55 -16.99 15.81
C ASN A 352 1.14 -16.05 14.75
N ALA A 353 2.39 -16.30 14.33
CA ALA A 353 3.07 -15.53 13.31
C ALA A 353 2.33 -15.56 11.97
N THR A 354 1.90 -16.75 11.56
CA THR A 354 1.17 -16.94 10.30
C THR A 354 -0.23 -16.33 10.35
N LYS A 355 -0.96 -16.49 11.46
CA LYS A 355 -2.27 -15.87 11.65
C LYS A 355 -2.17 -14.36 11.49
N GLU A 356 -1.23 -13.74 12.18
CA GLU A 356 -1.10 -12.28 12.14
C GLU A 356 -0.66 -11.78 10.75
N PHE A 357 0.32 -12.44 10.13
CA PHE A 357 0.74 -12.12 8.77
C PHE A 357 -0.41 -12.24 7.76
N THR A 358 -1.23 -13.28 7.86
CA THR A 358 -2.35 -13.47 6.93
C THR A 358 -3.50 -12.49 7.20
N GLU A 359 -3.93 -12.33 8.45
CA GLU A 359 -5.12 -11.53 8.82
C GLU A 359 -4.86 -10.03 8.88
N ALA A 360 -3.68 -9.61 9.37
CA ALA A 360 -3.33 -8.21 9.62
C ALA A 360 -2.48 -7.59 8.50
N PHE A 361 -1.79 -8.40 7.67
CA PHE A 361 -0.99 -7.89 6.56
C PHE A 361 -1.56 -8.26 5.19
N LEU A 362 -1.66 -9.55 4.84
CA LEU A 362 -2.12 -9.96 3.50
C LEU A 362 -3.59 -9.61 3.22
N ALA A 363 -4.46 -9.77 4.21
CA ALA A 363 -5.89 -9.47 4.09
C ALA A 363 -6.22 -7.96 4.26
N CYS A 364 -5.21 -7.11 4.38
CA CYS A 364 -5.34 -5.66 4.54
C CYS A 364 -4.77 -4.94 3.30
N PRO A 365 -5.33 -3.78 2.92
CA PRO A 365 -4.85 -3.06 1.74
C PRO A 365 -3.49 -2.43 2.01
N ALA A 366 -2.71 -2.20 0.95
CA ALA A 366 -1.50 -1.39 1.04
C ALA A 366 -1.90 0.09 1.15
N ILE A 367 -1.54 0.71 2.29
CA ILE A 367 -1.86 2.11 2.58
C ILE A 367 -0.58 2.93 2.52
N HIS A 368 -0.50 3.87 1.58
CA HIS A 368 0.56 4.87 1.53
C HIS A 368 0.35 5.89 2.66
N PRO A 369 1.26 5.98 3.64
CA PRO A 369 1.11 6.91 4.75
C PRO A 369 1.26 8.35 4.28
N ARG A 370 0.81 9.32 5.08
CA ARG A 370 0.85 10.76 4.74
C ARG A 370 2.18 11.27 4.19
N CYS A 371 3.29 10.88 4.81
CA CYS A 371 4.62 11.30 4.35
C CYS A 371 4.97 10.77 2.96
N ARG A 372 4.39 9.62 2.56
CA ARG A 372 4.67 8.96 1.29
C ARG A 372 4.21 9.77 0.09
N TRP A 373 3.08 10.45 0.20
CA TRP A 373 2.56 11.31 -0.85
C TRP A 373 2.93 12.79 -0.65
N GLY A 374 3.82 13.09 0.31
CA GLY A 374 4.29 14.46 0.58
C GLY A 374 3.19 15.35 1.17
N ALA A 375 2.38 14.81 2.08
CA ALA A 375 1.33 15.57 2.74
C ALA A 375 1.88 16.79 3.49
N ALA A 376 1.20 17.92 3.35
CA ALA A 376 1.39 19.04 4.27
C ALA A 376 0.96 18.64 5.70
N PRO A 377 1.53 19.26 6.73
CA PRO A 377 1.10 19.06 8.10
C PRO A 377 -0.38 19.39 8.30
N TYR A 378 -1.01 18.70 9.25
CA TYR A 378 -2.32 19.06 9.76
C TYR A 378 -2.28 20.48 10.37
N ARG A 379 -3.26 21.33 10.04
CA ARG A 379 -3.42 22.67 10.61
C ARG A 379 -4.38 22.61 11.80
N GLY A 380 -4.14 23.40 12.84
CA GLY A 380 -5.00 23.41 14.02
C GLY A 380 -4.80 22.18 14.92
N ARG A 381 -5.81 21.87 15.75
CA ARG A 381 -5.73 20.79 16.75
C ARG A 381 -6.51 19.56 16.27
N PRO A 382 -5.84 18.43 16.00
CA PRO A 382 -6.52 17.21 15.54
C PRO A 382 -7.48 16.70 16.61
N ARG A 383 -8.68 16.30 16.17
CA ARG A 383 -9.70 15.71 17.05
C ARG A 383 -9.71 14.20 16.89
N PRO A 384 -9.54 13.42 17.97
CA PRO A 384 -9.57 11.97 17.89
C PRO A 384 -10.99 11.44 17.65
N LEU A 385 -11.10 10.32 16.96
CA LEU A 385 -12.34 9.56 16.79
C LEU A 385 -12.65 8.71 18.02
N GLN A 386 -13.93 8.46 18.27
CA GLN A 386 -14.39 7.45 19.25
C GLN A 386 -14.64 6.14 18.51
N LEU A 387 -13.68 5.22 18.59
CA LEU A 387 -13.70 3.93 17.88
C LEU A 387 -14.40 2.83 18.70
N PRO A 388 -14.96 1.79 18.06
CA PRO A 388 -15.11 1.60 16.62
C PRO A 388 -16.23 2.47 16.02
N LEU A 389 -16.06 2.89 14.76
CA LEU A 389 -17.09 3.65 14.02
C LEU A 389 -18.20 2.75 13.48
N GLY A 390 -19.40 3.31 13.29
CA GLY A 390 -20.57 2.59 12.78
C GLY A 390 -20.85 2.78 11.29
N PHE A 391 -20.09 3.62 10.60
CA PHE A 391 -20.41 4.02 9.22
C PHE A 391 -19.19 4.08 8.31
N LEU A 392 -19.42 3.76 7.04
CA LEU A 392 -18.49 3.99 5.94
C LEU A 392 -19.19 4.85 4.88
N TYR A 393 -18.62 6.03 4.60
CA TYR A 393 -19.17 6.97 3.64
C TYR A 393 -18.35 6.96 2.36
N VAL A 394 -18.98 6.62 1.24
CA VAL A 394 -18.32 6.56 -0.06
C VAL A 394 -18.48 7.86 -0.82
N HIS A 395 -17.35 8.35 -1.34
CA HIS A 395 -17.23 9.57 -2.12
C HIS A 395 -16.54 9.31 -3.47
N HIS A 396 -16.72 10.24 -4.41
CA HIS A 396 -15.76 10.46 -5.48
C HIS A 396 -15.09 11.82 -5.27
N THR A 397 -13.95 12.08 -5.92
CA THR A 397 -13.32 13.39 -5.83
C THR A 397 -13.99 14.41 -6.75
N TYR A 398 -14.54 13.96 -7.89
CA TYR A 398 -15.04 14.77 -9.02
C TYR A 398 -13.98 15.67 -9.66
N VAL A 399 -13.22 16.41 -8.85
CA VAL A 399 -11.97 17.10 -9.20
C VAL A 399 -10.91 16.68 -8.19
N PRO A 400 -9.79 16.07 -8.61
CA PRO A 400 -9.44 15.69 -9.99
C PRO A 400 -10.44 14.69 -10.62
N ALA A 401 -10.69 14.87 -11.92
CA ALA A 401 -11.74 14.15 -12.66
C ALA A 401 -11.25 12.84 -13.31
N PRO A 402 -10.06 12.79 -13.94
CA PRO A 402 -9.50 11.53 -14.40
C PRO A 402 -9.08 10.67 -13.20
N PRO A 403 -9.19 9.33 -13.29
CA PRO A 403 -8.54 8.45 -12.32
C PRO A 403 -7.02 8.56 -12.46
N CYS A 404 -6.31 8.57 -11.33
CA CYS A 404 -4.87 8.44 -11.30
C CYS A 404 -4.46 6.95 -11.36
N THR A 405 -3.47 6.60 -12.18
CA THR A 405 -3.12 5.20 -12.48
C THR A 405 -1.67 4.82 -12.14
N ASP A 406 -0.90 5.77 -11.62
CA ASP A 406 0.43 5.55 -11.06
C ASP A 406 0.63 6.41 -9.81
N PHE A 407 1.65 6.05 -9.03
CA PHE A 407 1.94 6.68 -7.75
C PHE A 407 2.24 8.18 -7.89
N ALA A 408 2.97 8.59 -8.92
CA ALA A 408 3.36 9.99 -9.10
C ALA A 408 2.13 10.89 -9.30
N HIS A 409 1.21 10.47 -10.16
CA HIS A 409 -0.06 11.17 -10.41
C HIS A 409 -0.99 11.09 -9.19
N CYS A 410 -1.16 9.92 -8.57
CA CYS A 410 -2.03 9.79 -7.40
C CYS A 410 -1.52 10.63 -6.21
N ALA A 411 -0.21 10.65 -5.96
CA ALA A 411 0.38 11.50 -4.94
C ALA A 411 0.22 13.00 -5.28
N ALA A 412 0.32 13.38 -6.56
CA ALA A 412 0.08 14.76 -6.99
C ALA A 412 -1.38 15.19 -6.78
N ASP A 413 -2.33 14.31 -7.07
CA ASP A 413 -3.76 14.50 -6.85
C ASP A 413 -4.09 14.64 -5.36
N MET A 414 -3.51 13.79 -4.51
CA MET A 414 -3.60 13.90 -3.05
C MET A 414 -3.15 15.28 -2.55
N ARG A 415 -1.96 15.74 -2.98
CA ARG A 415 -1.45 17.07 -2.64
C ARG A 415 -2.35 18.19 -3.17
N SER A 416 -2.89 18.04 -4.38
CA SER A 416 -3.80 19.02 -4.98
C SER A 416 -5.10 19.17 -4.16
N MET A 417 -5.72 18.04 -3.80
CA MET A 417 -6.92 18.03 -2.95
C MET A 417 -6.64 18.58 -1.56
N GLN A 418 -5.50 18.24 -0.96
CA GLN A 418 -5.12 18.77 0.35
C GLN A 418 -4.95 20.29 0.31
N ARG A 419 -4.24 20.83 -0.69
CA ARG A 419 -4.08 22.28 -0.87
C ARG A 419 -5.44 22.96 -1.06
N PHE A 420 -6.31 22.42 -1.90
CA PHE A 420 -7.65 22.99 -2.07
C PHE A 420 -8.44 23.00 -0.75
N HIS A 421 -8.42 21.90 0.00
CA HIS A 421 -9.10 21.83 1.29
C HIS A 421 -8.51 22.79 2.32
N GLN A 422 -7.19 22.90 2.43
CA GLN A 422 -6.55 23.75 3.42
C GLN A 422 -6.52 25.23 3.03
N ASP A 423 -6.13 25.55 1.81
CA ASP A 423 -5.86 26.92 1.35
C ASP A 423 -7.10 27.61 0.80
N THR A 424 -8.00 26.86 0.15
CA THR A 424 -9.22 27.42 -0.44
C THR A 424 -10.43 27.27 0.48
N ARG A 425 -10.62 26.11 1.11
CA ARG A 425 -11.75 25.89 2.05
C ARG A 425 -11.45 26.24 3.50
N GLY A 426 -10.18 26.50 3.83
CA GLY A 426 -9.77 26.83 5.20
C GLY A 426 -9.89 25.65 6.18
N TRP A 427 -9.86 24.41 5.69
CA TRP A 427 -9.92 23.23 6.54
C TRP A 427 -8.56 22.89 7.14
N ASP A 428 -8.59 22.14 8.23
CA ASP A 428 -7.39 21.71 8.93
C ASP A 428 -6.49 20.79 8.08
N ASP A 429 -7.10 20.01 7.18
CA ASP A 429 -6.43 19.00 6.35
C ASP A 429 -7.36 18.52 5.24
N ILE A 430 -6.87 17.62 4.38
CA ILE A 430 -7.70 16.87 3.42
C ILE A 430 -8.96 16.32 4.09
N GLY A 431 -10.12 16.41 3.43
CA GLY A 431 -11.40 16.11 4.05
C GLY A 431 -11.64 14.63 4.36
N TYR A 432 -11.07 13.74 3.56
CA TYR A 432 -11.33 12.29 3.61
C TYR A 432 -10.45 11.57 4.64
N SER A 433 -10.95 10.45 5.16
CA SER A 433 -10.15 9.52 5.96
C SER A 433 -9.14 8.80 5.06
N PHE A 434 -9.63 8.25 3.94
CA PHE A 434 -8.83 7.54 2.94
C PHE A 434 -9.23 7.94 1.53
N VAL A 435 -8.28 7.84 0.60
CA VAL A 435 -8.49 8.09 -0.82
C VAL A 435 -7.94 6.91 -1.62
N ILE A 436 -8.64 6.49 -2.67
CA ILE A 436 -8.35 5.28 -3.44
C ILE A 436 -7.92 5.69 -4.85
N GLY A 437 -6.69 5.35 -5.21
CA GLY A 437 -6.18 5.51 -6.57
C GLY A 437 -6.58 4.32 -7.46
N SER A 438 -6.53 4.52 -8.77
CA SER A 438 -6.66 3.39 -9.73
C SER A 438 -5.31 2.70 -9.99
N ASP A 439 -4.25 3.16 -9.32
CA ASP A 439 -2.93 2.55 -9.24
C ASP A 439 -2.88 1.31 -8.32
N GLY A 440 -3.97 1.01 -7.61
CA GLY A 440 -4.09 -0.17 -6.74
C GLY A 440 -3.76 0.09 -5.27
N TYR A 441 -3.49 1.34 -4.87
CA TYR A 441 -3.16 1.72 -3.50
C TYR A 441 -4.26 2.53 -2.81
N VAL A 442 -4.25 2.44 -1.48
CA VAL A 442 -5.00 3.34 -0.59
C VAL A 442 -4.05 4.43 -0.12
N TYR A 443 -4.50 5.67 -0.13
CA TYR A 443 -3.76 6.83 0.37
C TYR A 443 -4.36 7.30 1.68
N GLU A 444 -3.52 7.40 2.70
CA GLU A 444 -3.93 7.93 4.00
C GLU A 444 -4.23 9.42 3.90
N GLY A 445 -5.48 9.81 4.14
CA GLY A 445 -5.87 11.20 4.35
C GLY A 445 -5.72 11.56 5.82
N ARG A 446 -6.84 11.75 6.53
CA ARG A 446 -6.84 11.90 8.00
C ARG A 446 -6.65 10.57 8.75
N GLY A 447 -6.74 9.45 8.04
CA GLY A 447 -6.45 8.12 8.58
C GLY A 447 -7.50 7.58 9.54
N TRP A 448 -7.10 6.57 10.32
CA TRP A 448 -7.98 5.77 11.18
C TRP A 448 -8.42 6.45 12.48
N HIS A 449 -7.66 7.44 12.95
CA HIS A 449 -7.79 7.92 14.33
C HIS A 449 -8.30 9.35 14.45
N LEU A 450 -8.41 10.11 13.35
CA LEU A 450 -8.75 11.53 13.36
C LEU A 450 -10.07 11.81 12.65
N VAL A 451 -10.84 12.76 13.19
CA VAL A 451 -12.13 13.19 12.63
C VAL A 451 -11.96 13.84 11.26
N GLY A 452 -12.78 13.38 10.31
CA GLY A 452 -12.90 13.85 8.92
C GLY A 452 -13.45 15.28 8.74
N ALA A 453 -13.53 15.71 7.48
CA ALA A 453 -14.31 16.85 7.02
C ALA A 453 -15.04 16.55 5.68
N HIS A 454 -15.42 15.29 5.46
CA HIS A 454 -15.96 14.78 4.21
C HIS A 454 -17.50 14.79 4.14
N THR A 455 -18.20 14.67 5.28
CA THR A 455 -19.66 14.58 5.34
C THR A 455 -20.21 15.45 6.48
N LEU A 456 -20.83 16.58 6.14
CA LEU A 456 -21.37 17.52 7.12
C LEU A 456 -22.32 16.82 8.10
N GLY A 457 -22.14 17.06 9.40
CA GLY A 457 -22.92 16.44 10.49
C GLY A 457 -22.53 14.99 10.84
N HIS A 458 -21.67 14.33 10.06
CA HIS A 458 -21.41 12.89 10.18
C HIS A 458 -19.91 12.53 10.30
N ASN A 459 -19.01 13.51 10.22
CA ASN A 459 -17.55 13.32 10.21
C ASN A 459 -16.97 12.52 11.39
N SER A 460 -17.63 12.51 12.56
CA SER A 460 -17.17 11.79 13.75
C SER A 460 -17.79 10.40 13.90
N LEU A 461 -18.68 10.00 12.99
CA LEU A 461 -19.46 8.77 13.09
C LEU A 461 -18.99 7.68 12.12
N GLY A 462 -18.28 8.06 11.06
CA GLY A 462 -17.83 7.12 10.03
C GLY A 462 -16.60 7.60 9.28
N PHE A 463 -15.93 6.64 8.62
CA PHE A 463 -14.80 6.93 7.75
C PHE A 463 -15.29 7.40 6.38
N GLY A 464 -14.74 8.50 5.88
CA GLY A 464 -14.97 8.96 4.51
C GLY A 464 -13.91 8.41 3.57
N VAL A 465 -14.33 7.60 2.59
CA VAL A 465 -13.46 6.98 1.59
C VAL A 465 -13.81 7.53 0.22
N ALA A 466 -12.84 8.17 -0.45
CA ALA A 466 -13.04 8.77 -1.77
C ALA A 466 -12.30 8.03 -2.87
N PHE A 467 -12.95 7.76 -4.00
CA PHE A 467 -12.26 7.35 -5.22
C PHE A 467 -11.77 8.57 -5.99
N VAL A 468 -10.51 8.58 -6.42
CA VAL A 468 -9.97 9.61 -7.31
C VAL A 468 -10.62 9.48 -8.69
N GLY A 469 -11.50 10.41 -9.04
CA GLY A 469 -12.12 10.53 -10.35
C GLY A 469 -13.55 11.05 -10.32
N ASN A 470 -14.16 11.13 -11.51
CA ASN A 470 -15.57 11.47 -11.72
C ASN A 470 -16.38 10.24 -12.17
N TYR A 471 -17.12 9.66 -11.22
CA TYR A 471 -17.93 8.46 -11.45
C TYR A 471 -19.42 8.72 -11.64
N THR A 472 -19.76 9.86 -12.27
CA THR A 472 -21.15 10.13 -12.65
C THR A 472 -21.62 9.19 -13.77
N ALA A 473 -20.78 8.96 -14.79
CA ALA A 473 -21.13 8.14 -15.96
C ALA A 473 -20.35 6.81 -16.05
N GLU A 474 -19.22 6.69 -15.36
CA GLU A 474 -18.32 5.53 -15.42
C GLU A 474 -18.08 4.95 -14.03
N LEU A 475 -17.60 3.71 -13.98
CA LEU A 475 -17.24 3.04 -12.73
C LEU A 475 -15.73 3.13 -12.45
N PRO A 476 -15.31 3.16 -11.18
CA PRO A 476 -13.91 2.97 -10.80
C PRO A 476 -13.35 1.64 -11.29
N ALA A 477 -12.02 1.54 -11.33
CA ALA A 477 -11.32 0.29 -11.63
C ALA A 477 -11.79 -0.84 -10.69
N LYS A 478 -11.94 -2.07 -11.22
CA LYS A 478 -12.42 -3.24 -10.45
C LYS A 478 -11.61 -3.46 -9.16
N ALA A 479 -10.29 -3.30 -9.21
CA ALA A 479 -9.42 -3.45 -8.05
C ALA A 479 -9.68 -2.39 -6.96
N ALA A 480 -9.97 -1.14 -7.36
CA ALA A 480 -10.34 -0.08 -6.43
C ALA A 480 -11.70 -0.37 -5.80
N LEU A 481 -12.69 -0.82 -6.59
CA LEU A 481 -14.01 -1.21 -6.08
C LEU A 481 -13.90 -2.33 -5.04
N HIS A 482 -13.19 -3.41 -5.36
CA HIS A 482 -12.95 -4.52 -4.44
C HIS A 482 -12.25 -4.06 -3.14
N THR A 483 -11.32 -3.11 -3.25
CA THR A 483 -10.64 -2.54 -2.07
C THR A 483 -11.62 -1.85 -1.11
N VAL A 484 -12.56 -1.05 -1.63
CA VAL A 484 -13.53 -0.33 -0.79
C VAL A 484 -14.69 -1.22 -0.34
N GLN A 485 -15.09 -2.19 -1.17
CA GLN A 485 -16.19 -3.10 -0.87
C GLN A 485 -15.80 -4.10 0.23
N ASP A 486 -14.62 -4.71 0.14
CA ASP A 486 -14.28 -5.89 0.93
C ASP A 486 -12.99 -5.69 1.76
N VAL A 487 -11.88 -5.29 1.13
CA VAL A 487 -10.54 -5.37 1.74
C VAL A 487 -10.35 -4.34 2.86
N LEU A 488 -10.59 -3.06 2.57
CA LEU A 488 -10.43 -1.96 3.54
C LEU A 488 -11.39 -2.09 4.74
N PRO A 489 -12.72 -2.27 4.57
CA PRO A 489 -13.62 -2.46 5.70
C PRO A 489 -13.35 -3.76 6.45
N GLY A 490 -13.03 -4.86 5.77
CA GLY A 490 -12.67 -6.12 6.42
C GLY A 490 -11.45 -5.99 7.34
N CYS A 491 -10.41 -5.29 6.86
CA CYS A 491 -9.24 -4.95 7.67
C CYS A 491 -9.61 -4.09 8.89
N ALA A 492 -10.41 -3.04 8.69
CA ALA A 492 -10.86 -2.14 9.76
C ALA A 492 -11.71 -2.85 10.82
N VAL A 493 -12.55 -3.81 10.42
CA VAL A 493 -13.35 -4.62 11.34
C VAL A 493 -12.46 -5.53 12.18
N ARG A 494 -11.50 -6.25 11.57
CA ARG A 494 -10.56 -7.11 12.31
C ARG A 494 -9.69 -6.30 13.28
N ALA A 495 -9.31 -5.09 12.90
CA ALA A 495 -8.56 -4.17 13.74
C ALA A 495 -9.39 -3.46 14.83
N GLY A 496 -10.71 -3.71 14.92
CA GLY A 496 -11.58 -3.05 15.89
C GLY A 496 -11.78 -1.55 15.66
N LEU A 497 -11.54 -1.07 14.44
CA LEU A 497 -11.70 0.33 14.03
C LEU A 497 -13.10 0.62 13.47
N LEU A 498 -13.72 -0.39 12.86
CA LEU A 498 -15.04 -0.35 12.28
C LEU A 498 -15.91 -1.47 12.89
N ARG A 499 -17.15 -1.17 13.21
CA ARG A 499 -18.07 -2.18 13.76
C ARG A 499 -18.37 -3.25 12.70
N PRO A 500 -18.48 -4.55 13.06
CA PRO A 500 -18.90 -5.59 12.11
C PRO A 500 -20.28 -5.32 11.49
N ASP A 501 -21.14 -4.61 12.22
CA ASP A 501 -22.46 -4.18 11.78
C ASP A 501 -22.50 -2.76 11.19
N TYR A 502 -21.39 -2.26 10.63
CA TYR A 502 -21.36 -0.94 10.01
C TYR A 502 -22.36 -0.78 8.86
N ALA A 503 -22.80 0.45 8.62
CA ALA A 503 -23.61 0.81 7.47
C ALA A 503 -22.77 1.52 6.41
N LEU A 504 -22.89 1.08 5.16
CA LEU A 504 -22.28 1.71 3.99
C LEU A 504 -23.29 2.67 3.35
N LEU A 505 -22.88 3.92 3.14
CA LEU A 505 -23.71 4.93 2.49
C LEU A 505 -22.90 5.73 1.46
N GLY A 506 -23.54 6.14 0.37
CA GLY A 506 -23.02 7.18 -0.51
C GLY A 506 -23.25 8.57 0.07
N HIS A 507 -22.34 9.51 -0.17
CA HIS A 507 -22.40 10.87 0.37
C HIS A 507 -23.77 11.57 0.18
N ARG A 508 -24.38 11.42 -1.01
CA ARG A 508 -25.71 11.97 -1.36
C ARG A 508 -26.86 11.54 -0.44
N GLN A 509 -26.71 10.46 0.32
CA GLN A 509 -27.76 10.00 1.24
C GLN A 509 -27.85 10.88 2.50
N LEU A 510 -26.83 11.69 2.77
CA LEU A 510 -26.68 12.42 4.03
C LEU A 510 -26.69 13.95 3.85
N VAL A 511 -26.30 14.43 2.67
CA VAL A 511 -26.28 15.87 2.34
C VAL A 511 -26.67 16.09 0.88
N SER A 512 -27.05 17.33 0.53
CA SER A 512 -27.41 17.70 -0.85
C SER A 512 -26.15 17.77 -1.73
N THR A 513 -25.88 16.71 -2.49
CA THR A 513 -24.73 16.57 -3.40
C THR A 513 -24.98 15.44 -4.38
N ASP A 514 -24.35 15.50 -5.56
CA ASP A 514 -24.34 14.39 -6.52
C ASP A 514 -23.26 13.35 -6.19
N CYS A 515 -22.36 13.60 -5.24
CA CYS A 515 -21.35 12.64 -4.80
C CYS A 515 -22.01 11.34 -4.26
N PRO A 516 -21.55 10.12 -4.61
CA PRO A 516 -20.31 9.77 -5.29
C PRO A 516 -20.40 9.62 -6.83
N GLY A 517 -21.38 10.27 -7.48
CA GLY A 517 -21.68 10.10 -8.90
C GLY A 517 -22.70 8.98 -9.15
N ASP A 518 -23.52 9.13 -10.19
CA ASP A 518 -24.69 8.26 -10.43
C ASP A 518 -24.32 6.82 -10.74
N ALA A 519 -23.34 6.60 -11.62
CA ALA A 519 -22.87 5.25 -11.95
C ALA A 519 -22.36 4.52 -10.71
N LEU A 520 -21.46 5.16 -9.93
CA LEU A 520 -20.95 4.57 -8.70
C LEU A 520 -22.05 4.37 -7.65
N PHE A 521 -22.91 5.36 -7.42
CA PHE A 521 -23.98 5.22 -6.43
C PHE A 521 -24.95 4.08 -6.77
N ASN A 522 -25.29 3.91 -8.04
CA ASN A 522 -26.15 2.80 -8.48
C ASN A 522 -25.50 1.44 -8.20
N LEU A 523 -24.18 1.33 -8.36
CA LEU A 523 -23.45 0.13 -7.97
C LEU A 523 -23.43 -0.06 -6.45
N LEU A 524 -23.20 1.00 -5.65
CA LEU A 524 -23.18 0.87 -4.18
C LEU A 524 -24.47 0.28 -3.60
N ARG A 525 -25.61 0.52 -4.25
CA ARG A 525 -26.92 -0.04 -3.84
C ARG A 525 -26.98 -1.57 -3.89
N THR A 526 -26.07 -2.21 -4.63
CA THR A 526 -25.99 -3.68 -4.72
C THR A 526 -25.00 -4.27 -3.73
N TRP A 527 -24.19 -3.44 -3.06
CA TRP A 527 -23.15 -3.91 -2.15
C TRP A 527 -23.72 -4.44 -0.83
N PRO A 528 -23.03 -5.41 -0.20
CA PRO A 528 -23.28 -5.74 1.19
C PRO A 528 -23.18 -4.49 2.07
N ARG A 529 -23.93 -4.48 3.18
CA ARG A 529 -23.94 -3.37 4.16
C ARG A 529 -24.48 -2.03 3.65
N PHE A 530 -24.90 -1.91 2.38
CA PHE A 530 -25.57 -0.69 1.91
C PHE A 530 -26.85 -0.42 2.70
N ALA A 531 -26.91 0.72 3.38
CA ALA A 531 -28.07 1.12 4.14
C ALA A 531 -29.01 1.98 3.29
N ALA A 532 -30.21 1.47 3.02
CA ALA A 532 -31.29 2.29 2.51
C ALA A 532 -31.73 3.26 3.61
N VAL A 533 -31.55 4.57 3.38
CA VAL A 533 -32.15 5.57 4.27
C VAL A 533 -33.65 5.51 4.05
N SER A 534 -34.39 4.92 5.00
CA SER A 534 -35.85 4.97 4.98
C SER A 534 -36.26 6.41 5.23
N THR A 535 -36.68 7.11 4.17
CA THR A 535 -37.53 8.27 4.32
C THR A 535 -38.86 7.76 4.88
N ARG A 536 -38.97 7.57 6.19
CA ARG A 536 -40.30 7.56 6.81
C ARG A 536 -40.89 8.93 6.46
N PRO A 537 -42.02 9.01 5.73
CA PRO A 537 -42.73 10.25 5.61
C PRO A 537 -42.99 10.72 7.04
N LEU A 538 -42.64 11.95 7.37
CA LEU A 538 -43.17 12.58 8.57
C LEU A 538 -44.70 12.52 8.41
N THR A 539 -45.34 11.54 9.05
CA THR A 539 -46.78 11.54 9.18
C THR A 539 -47.09 12.81 9.95
N THR A 540 -47.72 13.77 9.28
CA THR A 540 -48.33 14.92 9.92
C THR A 540 -49.24 14.38 11.01
N SER A 541 -48.81 14.43 12.26
CA SER A 541 -49.69 14.19 13.38
C SER A 541 -50.69 15.34 13.37
N THR A 542 -51.90 15.08 12.90
CA THR A 542 -53.05 15.92 13.16
C THR A 542 -53.16 16.08 14.68
N CYS A 543 -52.94 17.29 15.17
CA CYS A 543 -53.25 17.65 16.55
C CYS A 543 -54.77 17.52 16.71
N GLY A 544 -55.21 16.41 17.29
CA GLY A 544 -56.58 16.27 17.77
C GLY A 544 -56.79 17.23 18.94
N ALA A 545 -57.61 18.26 18.74
CA ALA A 545 -58.08 19.11 19.82
C ALA A 545 -58.99 18.27 20.74
N SER A 546 -58.47 17.86 21.90
CA SER A 546 -59.29 17.42 23.01
C SER A 546 -59.33 18.53 24.04
N PHE A 547 -60.45 19.25 24.11
CA PHE A 547 -60.74 20.14 25.22
C PHE A 547 -60.98 19.28 26.48
N ARG A 548 -60.12 19.44 27.48
CA ARG A 548 -60.44 19.09 28.87
C ARG A 548 -60.31 20.33 29.73
N THR A 549 -61.44 20.74 30.28
CA THR A 549 -61.56 21.75 31.33
C THR A 549 -61.18 21.13 32.66
N SER A 550 -60.18 21.68 33.36
CA SER A 550 -60.18 21.74 34.82
C SER A 550 -59.07 22.67 35.31
N SER A 551 -59.48 23.57 36.20
CA SER A 551 -58.70 24.50 36.99
C SER A 551 -57.52 23.85 37.72
N GLU A 552 -56.36 24.51 37.76
CA GLU A 552 -55.79 25.12 38.96
C GLU A 552 -54.41 25.72 38.70
N ARG A 553 -54.05 26.67 39.57
CA ARG A 553 -52.95 27.62 39.47
C ARG A 553 -51.59 26.99 39.77
N GLY A 554 -50.53 27.46 39.11
CA GLY A 554 -49.23 27.66 39.77
C GLY A 554 -47.97 27.27 38.98
N LEU A 555 -47.27 28.33 38.54
CA LEU A 555 -45.80 28.45 38.33
C LEU A 555 -45.18 28.02 36.98
N THR A 556 -44.62 29.03 36.32
CA THR A 556 -43.81 29.05 35.08
C THR A 556 -42.37 28.55 35.31
N PRO A 557 -41.67 28.10 34.25
CA PRO A 557 -40.73 29.03 33.62
C PRO A 557 -40.72 29.05 32.08
N TYR A 558 -40.86 30.27 31.56
CA TYR A 558 -40.14 30.92 30.47
C TYR A 558 -39.39 30.07 29.42
N CYS A 559 -39.88 30.11 28.18
CA CYS A 559 -39.10 29.99 26.93
C CYS A 559 -39.78 30.81 25.82
N SER A 560 -39.02 31.65 25.12
CA SER A 560 -39.42 32.47 23.97
C SER A 560 -38.14 32.92 23.24
N PRO A 561 -38.18 33.35 21.96
CA PRO A 561 -38.73 32.68 20.78
C PRO A 561 -37.70 32.67 19.62
N TYR A 562 -38.02 32.03 18.49
CA TYR A 562 -37.92 32.58 17.11
C TYR A 562 -37.87 31.44 16.08
N ALA A 563 -39.00 31.26 15.40
CA ALA A 563 -39.11 30.56 14.13
C ALA A 563 -39.77 31.51 13.12
N HIS A 564 -39.14 31.69 11.96
CA HIS A 564 -39.68 32.31 10.76
C HIS A 564 -39.10 31.52 9.58
N THR A 565 -39.73 31.26 8.43
CA THR A 565 -41.09 31.38 7.87
C THR A 565 -40.96 30.69 6.50
N ALA A 566 -41.89 29.83 6.10
CA ALA A 566 -42.01 29.37 4.72
C ALA A 566 -43.40 29.76 4.21
N SER A 567 -43.46 30.59 3.16
CA SER A 567 -44.69 30.92 2.45
C SER A 567 -44.89 29.99 1.26
N ALA A 568 -46.00 29.25 1.25
CA ALA A 568 -46.55 28.61 0.06
C ALA A 568 -47.96 29.19 -0.18
N ARG A 569 -48.20 29.74 -1.38
CA ARG A 569 -49.54 30.19 -1.81
C ARG A 569 -50.27 29.05 -2.52
N LEU A 570 -51.53 28.92 -2.12
CA LEU A 570 -52.56 27.98 -2.55
C LEU A 570 -53.23 28.47 -3.86
N LEU A 571 -53.55 27.56 -4.79
CA LEU A 571 -54.62 27.75 -5.79
C LEU A 571 -55.38 26.43 -5.99
N VAL A 572 -56.71 26.55 -6.01
CA VAL A 572 -57.77 25.52 -5.93
C VAL A 572 -58.11 24.95 -7.33
N PRO A 573 -58.63 23.70 -7.45
CA PRO A 573 -58.83 23.02 -8.73
C PRO A 573 -60.25 23.18 -9.31
N LEU A 574 -60.39 22.99 -10.63
CA LEU A 574 -61.66 22.75 -11.32
C LEU A 574 -61.53 21.51 -12.21
N ALA A 575 -62.45 20.57 -12.03
CA ALA A 575 -62.57 19.31 -12.79
C ALA A 575 -63.53 19.48 -13.99
N VAL A 576 -63.35 18.69 -15.05
CA VAL A 576 -64.36 17.85 -15.77
C VAL A 576 -63.67 17.08 -16.93
N HIS A 577 -63.99 15.79 -17.06
CA HIS A 577 -63.58 14.73 -18.02
C HIS A 577 -64.35 14.79 -19.39
N PRO A 578 -64.23 13.84 -20.36
CA PRO A 578 -63.16 12.90 -20.80
C PRO A 578 -62.97 12.82 -22.36
N PHE A 579 -62.11 11.90 -22.83
CA PHE A 579 -62.04 11.19 -24.13
C PHE A 579 -60.89 11.44 -25.14
N ARG A 580 -60.27 10.29 -25.51
CA ARG A 580 -59.60 9.87 -26.77
C ARG A 580 -58.18 10.38 -27.11
N GLN A 581 -57.23 9.45 -26.99
CA GLN A 581 -56.05 9.31 -27.87
C GLN A 581 -56.49 8.85 -29.29
N PRO A 582 -55.70 8.97 -30.39
CA PRO A 582 -54.22 8.84 -30.40
C PRO A 582 -53.42 9.72 -31.40
N ARG A 583 -52.08 9.64 -31.25
CA ARG A 583 -51.00 9.66 -32.26
C ARG A 583 -49.89 10.70 -32.03
N LEU A 584 -48.69 10.14 -32.10
CA LEU A 584 -47.36 10.73 -32.06
C LEU A 584 -47.21 12.01 -32.90
N ARG A 585 -46.58 13.02 -32.30
CA ARG A 585 -45.51 13.85 -32.90
C ARG A 585 -44.61 14.36 -31.78
N PHE A 586 -43.33 13.97 -31.81
CA PHE A 586 -42.30 14.56 -30.97
C PHE A 586 -42.00 15.98 -31.50
N HIS A 587 -42.30 17.01 -30.71
CA HIS A 587 -41.66 18.31 -30.82
C HIS A 587 -40.79 18.49 -29.57
N LEU A 588 -39.47 18.46 -29.77
CA LEU A 588 -38.51 18.97 -28.79
C LEU A 588 -38.75 20.48 -28.64
N PHE A 589 -39.16 20.92 -27.46
CA PHE A 589 -38.87 22.27 -26.99
C PHE A 589 -37.57 22.20 -26.18
N TYR A 590 -36.48 22.64 -26.80
CA TYR A 590 -35.29 23.11 -26.09
C TYR A 590 -35.67 24.42 -25.40
N LEU A 591 -35.57 24.47 -24.07
CA LEU A 591 -35.47 25.74 -23.35
C LEU A 591 -34.00 26.15 -23.39
N GLU A 592 -33.67 27.07 -24.30
CA GLU A 592 -32.45 27.87 -24.24
C GLU A 592 -32.43 28.65 -22.93
N GLN A 593 -31.42 28.39 -22.08
CA GLN A 593 -30.90 29.41 -21.18
C GLN A 593 -29.52 29.81 -21.68
N ALA A 594 -29.44 31.06 -22.12
CA ALA A 594 -28.25 31.71 -22.63
C ALA A 594 -27.13 31.77 -21.55
N PRO A 595 -25.88 31.46 -21.90
CA PRO A 595 -24.75 31.75 -21.04
C PRO A 595 -24.40 33.25 -21.13
N LEU A 596 -24.23 33.88 -19.97
CA LEU A 596 -23.63 35.22 -19.85
C LEU A 596 -22.23 35.20 -20.47
N ARG A 597 -22.09 35.89 -21.61
CA ARG A 597 -20.82 36.12 -22.30
C ARG A 597 -19.95 37.09 -21.50
N CYS A 598 -18.74 36.69 -21.14
CA CYS A 598 -17.63 37.63 -20.92
C CYS A 598 -17.02 37.99 -22.30
N PRO A 599 -16.61 39.24 -22.54
CA PRO A 599 -16.06 39.63 -23.84
C PRO A 599 -14.68 39.02 -24.08
N PRO A 600 -14.31 38.72 -25.34
CA PRO A 600 -13.00 38.16 -25.65
C PRO A 600 -11.91 39.23 -25.55
N VAL A 601 -10.81 38.90 -24.87
CA VAL A 601 -9.54 39.62 -25.02
C VAL A 601 -8.92 39.18 -26.34
N GLN A 602 -8.82 40.11 -27.31
CA GLN A 602 -8.06 39.89 -28.53
C GLN A 602 -6.58 39.70 -28.19
N ARG A 603 -6.05 38.50 -28.40
CA ARG A 603 -4.60 38.28 -28.55
C ARG A 603 -4.22 38.60 -29.99
N GLN A 604 -3.53 39.72 -30.20
CA GLN A 604 -2.65 39.87 -31.35
C GLN A 604 -1.34 39.15 -31.04
N LEU A 605 -0.96 38.22 -31.92
CA LEU A 605 0.37 37.61 -32.01
C LEU A 605 1.25 38.50 -32.90
N SER A 606 2.45 38.84 -32.43
CA SER A 606 3.70 38.99 -33.22
C SER A 606 4.89 39.39 -32.30
N PRO A 607 6.16 39.21 -32.73
CA PRO A 607 7.15 38.42 -31.97
C PRO A 607 8.30 39.19 -31.29
N ASP A 608 9.05 38.43 -30.49
CA ASP A 608 10.46 38.59 -30.06
C ASP A 608 10.86 39.37 -28.78
N PRO A 609 12.00 38.97 -28.13
CA PRO A 609 12.15 38.94 -26.68
C PRO A 609 13.20 39.94 -26.14
N ALA A 610 12.98 40.53 -24.96
CA ALA A 610 14.03 40.94 -24.02
C ALA A 610 13.47 41.58 -22.73
N SER A 611 13.94 41.07 -21.59
CA SER A 611 14.36 41.80 -20.37
C SER A 611 13.34 42.55 -19.46
N LEU A 612 13.52 42.32 -18.15
CA LEU A 612 13.22 43.19 -16.98
C LEU A 612 11.73 43.33 -16.57
N SER A 613 11.32 43.50 -15.32
CA SER A 613 11.83 43.35 -13.95
C SER A 613 10.64 43.69 -13.02
N PHE A 614 10.68 43.24 -11.76
CA PHE A 614 9.70 43.49 -10.68
C PHE A 614 9.20 44.94 -10.58
N THR A 615 7.87 45.14 -10.39
CA THR A 615 7.32 46.08 -9.39
C THR A 615 5.83 45.83 -9.08
N GLN A 616 5.48 46.16 -7.83
CA GLN A 616 4.21 46.03 -7.12
C GLN A 616 2.93 46.47 -7.87
N ALA A 617 1.84 45.74 -7.61
CA ALA A 617 0.49 46.31 -7.61
C ALA A 617 -0.31 45.77 -6.41
N GLN A 618 -0.50 46.62 -5.42
CA GLN A 618 -1.35 46.42 -4.25
C GLN A 618 -2.80 46.83 -4.57
N HIS A 619 -3.73 46.08 -3.97
CA HIS A 619 -5.12 46.42 -3.61
C HIS A 619 -6.14 46.78 -4.70
N LEU A 620 -7.18 45.95 -4.81
CA LEU A 620 -8.59 46.33 -4.68
C LEU A 620 -9.49 45.07 -4.74
N CYS A 621 -9.86 44.53 -3.57
CA CYS A 621 -11.08 43.72 -3.37
C CYS A 621 -11.37 43.65 -1.86
N PRO A 622 -12.56 44.06 -1.38
CA PRO A 622 -12.92 43.99 0.03
C PRO A 622 -13.30 42.55 0.41
N PRO A 623 -13.09 42.10 1.67
CA PRO A 623 -13.48 40.76 2.11
C PRO A 623 -15.00 40.67 2.34
N PRO A 624 -15.62 39.49 2.14
CA PRO A 624 -17.02 39.29 2.46
C PRO A 624 -17.25 39.34 3.97
N LYS A 625 -18.31 40.06 4.36
CA LYS A 625 -18.79 40.22 5.73
C LYS A 625 -19.08 38.87 6.39
N LYS A 626 -18.55 38.71 7.61
CA LYS A 626 -19.05 37.74 8.58
C LYS A 626 -20.55 37.97 8.81
N GLN A 627 -21.37 36.97 8.57
CA GLN A 627 -22.64 36.83 9.29
C GLN A 627 -22.51 35.59 10.16
N GLY A 628 -22.45 35.81 11.46
CA GLY A 628 -22.61 34.76 12.45
C GLY A 628 -24.10 34.49 12.64
N LEU A 629 -24.43 33.20 12.65
CA LEU A 629 -25.30 32.52 13.61
C LEU A 629 -25.21 31.02 13.33
#